data_AF-A0A2G9SGK5-F1
#
_entry.id   AF-A0A2G9SGK5-F1
#
_cell.length_a   1.000
_cell.length_b   1.000
_cell.length_c   1.000
_cell.angle_alpha   90.00
_cell.angle_beta   90.00
_cell.angle_gamma   90.00
#
_symmetry.space_group_name_H-M   'P 1'
#
loop_
_entity.id
_entity.type
_entity.pdbx_description
1 polymer ?
#
loop_
_entity_poly.entity_id
_entity_poly.type
_entity_poly.pdbx_seq_one_letter_code
_entity_poly.pdbx_strand_id
1 'polypeptide(L)'
;FVNILLPLSAKTVGTRFRWWQPKHDGLDQNDWAIDNVLIAGSVDQSTVMLDTFSSAPLPHHERTPADAGPAGRIEFDFFSEDKTAVNEHWLFHDDCSIERFCESPDGVMICGSHDGREVYTVTHDLTPAENWIMQFKIAVGCKNSEKNVQNNVHVQYSTDFGVSWSYVVPQCLPADPKCSGGVSQPSVFFATKGWKRVIYPLSDNLIG
;
A
#
# COMPACT_ATOMS: atom_id res chain seq x y z
N PHE A 1 -0.10 15.14 -3.23
CA PHE A 1 -1.11 14.65 -4.19
C PHE A 1 -2.47 15.22 -3.80
N VAL A 2 -3.34 15.49 -4.76
CA VAL A 2 -4.70 15.99 -4.50
C VAL A 2 -5.68 15.10 -5.24
N ASN A 3 -6.48 14.35 -4.49
CA ASN A 3 -7.56 13.54 -5.01
C ASN A 3 -8.86 14.35 -4.91
N ILE A 4 -9.71 14.28 -5.93
CA ILE A 4 -11.00 14.99 -5.94
C ILE A 4 -12.04 14.07 -6.55
N LEU A 5 -13.13 13.85 -5.81
CA LEU A 5 -14.30 13.19 -6.36
C LEU A 5 -14.93 14.06 -7.44
N LEU A 6 -15.14 13.47 -8.61
CA LEU A 6 -15.88 14.14 -9.67
C LEU A 6 -17.32 14.40 -9.23
N PRO A 7 -17.84 15.63 -9.36
CA PRO A 7 -19.25 15.91 -9.09
C PRO A 7 -20.14 15.13 -10.05
N LEU A 8 -21.36 14.80 -9.62
CA LEU A 8 -22.33 14.03 -10.42
C LEU A 8 -22.54 14.60 -11.83
N SER A 9 -22.55 15.92 -11.97
CA SER A 9 -22.70 16.61 -13.26
C SER A 9 -21.54 16.36 -14.25
N ALA A 10 -20.35 16.01 -13.75
CA ALA A 10 -19.18 15.68 -14.57
C ALA A 10 -19.10 14.19 -14.94
N LYS A 11 -19.98 13.33 -14.40
CA LYS A 11 -20.01 11.89 -14.71
C LYS A 11 -20.90 11.63 -15.94
N THR A 12 -20.59 12.29 -17.05
CA THR A 12 -21.37 12.20 -18.30
C THR A 12 -20.48 11.93 -19.50
N VAL A 13 -21.05 11.31 -20.55
CA VAL A 13 -20.35 11.06 -21.81
C VAL A 13 -19.95 12.39 -22.45
N GLY A 14 -18.69 12.50 -22.88
CA GLY A 14 -18.14 13.72 -23.48
C GLY A 14 -17.46 14.67 -22.49
N THR A 15 -17.22 14.26 -21.26
CA THR A 15 -16.49 15.06 -20.25
C THR A 15 -15.00 15.19 -20.62
N ARG A 16 -14.44 16.40 -20.46
CA ARG A 16 -13.02 16.71 -20.67
C ARG A 16 -12.48 17.55 -19.51
N PHE A 17 -11.22 17.35 -19.15
CA PHE A 17 -10.54 18.09 -18.10
C PHE A 17 -9.48 19.02 -18.69
N ARG A 18 -9.26 20.17 -18.06
CA ARG A 18 -8.28 21.16 -18.48
C ARG A 18 -7.60 21.78 -17.27
N TRP A 19 -6.28 21.69 -17.21
CA TRP A 19 -5.44 22.53 -16.35
C TRP A 19 -5.17 23.83 -17.11
N TRP A 20 -5.57 24.97 -16.54
CA TRP A 20 -5.48 26.26 -17.20
C TRP A 20 -5.07 27.34 -16.22
N GLN A 21 -3.99 28.04 -16.57
CA GLN A 21 -3.54 29.25 -15.91
C GLN A 21 -4.08 30.48 -16.68
N PRO A 22 -4.91 31.34 -16.06
CA PRO A 22 -5.51 32.48 -16.75
C PRO A 22 -4.53 33.60 -17.14
N LYS A 23 -3.41 33.73 -16.43
CA LYS A 23 -2.39 34.78 -16.62
C LYS A 23 -0.99 34.18 -16.46
N HIS A 24 -0.08 34.51 -17.37
CA HIS A 24 1.31 34.08 -17.34
C HIS A 24 2.20 35.32 -17.49
N ASP A 25 3.18 35.51 -16.59
CA ASP A 25 3.98 36.74 -16.56
C ASP A 25 5.31 36.64 -17.36
N GLY A 26 5.53 35.51 -18.02
CA GLY A 26 6.68 35.26 -18.91
C GLY A 26 7.46 34.02 -18.49
N LEU A 27 8.38 33.56 -19.35
CA LEU A 27 9.24 32.38 -19.12
C LEU A 27 9.89 32.42 -17.72
N ASP A 28 9.82 31.30 -17.01
CA ASP A 28 10.38 31.08 -15.66
C ASP A 28 9.82 32.00 -14.55
N GLN A 29 8.76 32.78 -14.81
CA GLN A 29 8.18 33.66 -13.79
C GLN A 29 6.98 33.02 -13.08
N ASN A 30 6.12 32.32 -13.83
CA ASN A 30 4.92 31.66 -13.29
C ASN A 30 4.69 30.28 -13.93
N ASP A 31 5.76 29.59 -14.31
CA ASP A 31 5.70 28.29 -14.95
C ASP A 31 5.15 27.25 -13.95
N TRP A 32 4.33 26.31 -14.42
CA TRP A 32 3.76 25.24 -13.61
C TRP A 32 4.03 23.89 -14.27
N ALA A 33 4.31 22.89 -13.44
CA ALA A 33 4.44 21.50 -13.85
C ALA A 33 3.34 20.67 -13.19
N ILE A 34 2.87 19.65 -13.89
CA ILE A 34 2.00 18.60 -13.35
C ILE A 34 2.74 17.29 -13.49
N ASP A 35 2.51 16.41 -12.53
CA ASP A 35 3.02 15.05 -12.53
C ASP A 35 1.95 14.13 -11.94
N ASN A 36 2.04 12.83 -12.26
CA ASN A 36 1.19 11.77 -11.69
C ASN A 36 -0.33 12.02 -11.83
N VAL A 37 -0.78 12.47 -13.01
CA VAL A 37 -2.21 12.68 -13.29
C VAL A 37 -2.93 11.34 -13.51
N LEU A 38 -3.81 10.98 -12.57
CA LEU A 38 -4.72 9.83 -12.68
C LEU A 38 -6.17 10.31 -12.77
N ILE A 39 -6.90 9.82 -13.78
CA ILE A 39 -8.36 9.96 -13.85
C ILE A 39 -8.91 8.54 -13.94
N ALA A 40 -9.40 8.03 -12.81
CA ALA A 40 -9.94 6.69 -12.69
C ALA A 40 -11.29 6.71 -11.99
N GLY A 41 -11.98 5.58 -12.03
CA GLY A 41 -13.18 5.31 -11.27
C GLY A 41 -13.39 3.81 -11.19
N SER A 42 -14.10 3.35 -10.17
CA SER A 42 -14.44 1.94 -10.03
C SER A 42 -15.72 1.66 -10.82
N VAL A 43 -15.60 0.93 -11.93
CA VAL A 43 -16.73 0.50 -12.80
C VAL A 43 -16.77 -1.03 -12.90
N ASP A 44 -16.31 -1.72 -11.85
CA ASP A 44 -16.05 -3.17 -11.75
C ASP A 44 -14.78 -3.67 -12.46
N GLN A 45 -13.74 -3.98 -11.66
CA GLN A 45 -12.94 -5.22 -11.65
C GLN A 45 -11.61 -5.04 -10.90
N SER A 46 -11.58 -5.43 -9.63
CA SER A 46 -10.67 -6.47 -9.12
C SER A 46 -11.27 -7.01 -7.82
N THR A 47 -11.69 -8.27 -7.86
CA THR A 47 -12.33 -8.92 -6.69
C THR A 47 -11.32 -9.65 -5.82
N VAL A 48 -10.03 -9.61 -6.12
CA VAL A 48 -8.95 -10.11 -5.27
C VAL A 48 -7.67 -9.45 -5.75
N MET A 49 -6.88 -8.88 -4.84
CA MET A 49 -5.50 -8.50 -5.13
C MET A 49 -4.57 -9.52 -4.49
N LEU A 50 -3.65 -10.05 -5.29
CA LEU A 50 -2.57 -10.91 -4.81
C LEU A 50 -1.26 -10.47 -5.45
N ASP A 51 -0.29 -10.15 -4.61
CA ASP A 51 1.08 -9.92 -5.03
C ASP A 51 2.03 -10.69 -4.10
N THR A 52 3.04 -11.31 -4.69
CA THR A 52 4.07 -12.06 -3.97
C THR A 52 5.47 -11.47 -4.16
N PHE A 53 5.61 -10.43 -5.00
CA PHE A 53 6.85 -9.71 -5.29
C PHE A 53 8.02 -10.61 -5.75
N SER A 54 7.71 -11.83 -6.22
CA SER A 54 8.70 -12.80 -6.68
C SER A 54 8.48 -13.14 -8.15
N SER A 55 9.56 -13.21 -8.93
CA SER A 55 9.55 -13.68 -10.32
C SER A 55 9.26 -15.18 -10.46
N ALA A 56 9.32 -15.95 -9.36
CA ALA A 56 9.04 -17.38 -9.36
C ALA A 56 7.54 -17.66 -9.07
N PRO A 57 6.79 -18.28 -10.00
CA PRO A 57 5.42 -18.71 -9.77
C PRO A 57 5.43 -19.99 -8.91
N LEU A 58 5.74 -19.87 -7.62
CA LEU A 58 5.62 -21.00 -6.69
C LEU A 58 4.21 -21.01 -6.06
N PRO A 59 3.46 -22.13 -6.17
CA PRO A 59 2.16 -22.31 -5.52
C PRO A 59 2.24 -22.03 -4.01
N HIS A 60 1.17 -21.45 -3.45
CA HIS A 60 1.10 -21.01 -2.05
C HIS A 60 1.47 -22.09 -0.99
N HIS A 61 1.29 -23.37 -1.31
CA HIS A 61 1.58 -24.48 -0.38
C HIS A 61 3.04 -24.96 -0.42
N GLU A 62 3.82 -24.51 -1.40
CA GLU A 62 5.22 -24.95 -1.59
C GLU A 62 6.25 -23.91 -1.13
N ARG A 63 5.81 -22.71 -0.71
CA ARG A 63 6.73 -21.70 -0.19
C ARG A 63 7.03 -21.94 1.28
N THR A 64 8.32 -22.03 1.57
CA THR A 64 8.85 -22.08 2.92
C THR A 64 8.48 -20.77 3.64
N PRO A 65 8.02 -20.80 4.90
CA PRO A 65 7.78 -19.58 5.66
C PRO A 65 9.02 -18.67 5.60
N ALA A 66 8.82 -17.35 5.47
CA ALA A 66 9.91 -16.37 5.58
C ALA A 66 10.75 -16.48 6.88
N ASP A 67 10.28 -17.25 7.86
CA ASP A 67 10.94 -17.53 9.15
C ASP A 67 11.66 -18.88 9.18
N ALA A 68 11.70 -19.60 8.05
CA ALA A 68 12.43 -20.85 7.95
C ALA A 68 13.91 -20.54 7.82
N GLY A 69 14.71 -21.07 8.76
CA GLY A 69 16.16 -21.05 8.69
C GLY A 69 16.69 -21.68 7.38
N PRO A 70 18.01 -21.63 7.14
CA PRO A 70 18.60 -21.95 5.84
C PRO A 70 18.49 -23.45 5.55
N ALA A 71 17.36 -23.88 5.00
CA ALA A 71 17.19 -25.20 4.43
C ALA A 71 17.73 -25.16 2.99
N GLY A 72 18.78 -25.95 2.77
CA GLY A 72 19.68 -25.83 1.63
C GLY A 72 18.99 -25.92 0.26
N ARG A 73 18.93 -24.78 -0.42
CA ARG A 73 18.80 -24.73 -1.88
C ARG A 73 20.17 -24.47 -2.48
N ILE A 74 20.49 -25.26 -3.51
CA ILE A 74 21.66 -25.06 -4.37
C ILE A 74 21.49 -23.71 -5.07
N GLU A 75 22.48 -22.85 -4.92
CA GLU A 75 22.56 -21.51 -5.48
C GLU A 75 22.70 -21.61 -7.02
N PHE A 76 21.56 -21.50 -7.71
CA PHE A 76 21.56 -21.27 -9.16
C PHE A 76 21.63 -19.77 -9.40
N ASP A 77 22.84 -19.32 -9.69
CA ASP A 77 23.16 -17.99 -10.15
C ASP A 77 22.58 -17.76 -11.55
N PHE A 78 21.34 -17.26 -11.62
CA PHE A 78 20.79 -16.67 -12.83
C PHE A 78 20.79 -15.15 -12.65
N PHE A 79 21.88 -14.52 -13.10
CA PHE A 79 21.85 -13.13 -13.54
C PHE A 79 20.88 -13.01 -14.72
N SER A 80 19.68 -12.51 -14.44
CA SER A 80 18.85 -11.81 -15.41
C SER A 80 18.29 -10.61 -14.69
N GLU A 81 18.69 -9.41 -15.13
CA GLU A 81 17.98 -8.18 -14.87
C GLU A 81 16.55 -8.34 -15.40
N ASP A 82 15.65 -8.82 -14.54
CA ASP A 82 14.27 -8.43 -14.65
C ASP A 82 13.95 -7.81 -13.30
N LYS A 83 13.82 -6.48 -13.28
CA LYS A 83 13.32 -5.76 -12.12
C LYS A 83 11.96 -6.37 -11.85
N THR A 84 11.89 -7.26 -10.86
CA THR A 84 10.68 -7.85 -10.31
C THR A 84 9.55 -6.85 -10.43
N ALA A 85 8.58 -7.15 -11.29
CA ALA A 85 7.48 -6.25 -11.57
C ALA A 85 6.52 -6.27 -10.37
N VAL A 86 6.20 -5.08 -9.86
CA VAL A 86 5.09 -4.88 -8.93
C VAL A 86 3.80 -5.18 -9.71
N ASN A 87 2.84 -5.88 -9.10
CA ASN A 87 1.57 -6.19 -9.76
C ASN A 87 0.86 -4.90 -10.24
N GLU A 88 0.19 -4.93 -11.39
CA GLU A 88 -0.57 -3.81 -11.97
C GLU A 88 -1.69 -3.28 -11.05
N HIS A 89 -2.06 -4.01 -9.99
CA HIS A 89 -3.02 -3.56 -8.97
C HIS A 89 -2.45 -2.55 -7.97
N TRP A 90 -1.14 -2.24 -8.00
CA TRP A 90 -0.56 -1.15 -7.23
C TRP A 90 -0.63 0.16 -8.02
N LEU A 91 -1.35 1.13 -7.47
CA LEU A 91 -1.57 2.44 -8.09
C LEU A 91 -0.39 3.40 -7.91
N PHE A 92 0.17 3.46 -6.70
CA PHE A 92 1.34 4.28 -6.37
C PHE A 92 2.30 3.49 -5.52
N HIS A 93 3.59 3.51 -5.84
CA HIS A 93 4.65 2.87 -5.06
C HIS A 93 5.98 3.61 -5.24
N ASP A 94 5.91 4.95 -5.39
CA ASP A 94 7.09 5.80 -5.49
C ASP A 94 7.98 5.59 -4.25
N ASP A 95 9.31 5.58 -4.44
CA ASP A 95 10.28 5.22 -3.40
C ASP A 95 10.14 3.79 -2.82
N CYS A 96 9.45 2.89 -3.53
CA CYS A 96 9.46 1.46 -3.29
C CYS A 96 10.24 0.69 -4.37
N SER A 97 11.01 -0.30 -3.94
CA SER A 97 11.73 -1.23 -4.79
C SER A 97 11.52 -2.66 -4.30
N ILE A 98 11.76 -3.65 -5.16
CA ILE A 98 11.69 -5.04 -4.74
C ILE A 98 13.11 -5.58 -4.58
N GLU A 99 13.46 -5.90 -3.34
CA GLU A 99 14.78 -6.44 -2.99
C GLU A 99 14.65 -7.45 -1.84
N ARG A 100 15.76 -8.06 -1.42
CA ARG A 100 15.77 -8.92 -0.24
C ARG A 100 15.90 -8.08 1.04
N PHE A 101 14.90 -8.17 1.91
CA PHE A 101 14.89 -7.47 3.20
C PHE A 101 14.71 -8.43 4.36
N CYS A 102 15.37 -8.14 5.48
CA CYS A 102 15.18 -8.81 6.76
C CYS A 102 15.13 -10.33 6.71
N GLU A 103 16.18 -10.95 6.19
CA GLU A 103 16.32 -12.41 6.08
C GLU A 103 15.20 -13.07 5.23
N SER A 104 14.42 -12.29 4.46
CA SER A 104 13.46 -12.84 3.52
C SER A 104 14.17 -13.67 2.46
N PRO A 105 13.74 -14.92 2.22
CA PRO A 105 14.30 -15.77 1.17
C PRO A 105 13.92 -15.26 -0.24
N ASP A 106 12.78 -14.59 -0.35
CA ASP A 106 12.23 -14.04 -1.59
C ASP A 106 12.40 -12.51 -1.64
N GLY A 107 12.31 -11.94 -2.84
CA GLY A 107 12.18 -10.50 -3.03
C GLY A 107 10.88 -9.99 -2.41
N VAL A 108 10.96 -8.84 -1.75
CA VAL A 108 9.83 -8.18 -1.07
C VAL A 108 9.81 -6.70 -1.43
N MET A 109 8.62 -6.09 -1.44
CA MET A 109 8.51 -4.65 -1.59
C MET A 109 9.11 -3.95 -0.35
N ILE A 110 10.13 -3.13 -0.58
CA ILE A 110 10.79 -2.28 0.39
C ILE A 110 10.47 -0.84 0.00
N CYS A 111 9.78 -0.14 0.89
CA CYS A 111 9.46 1.27 0.73
C CYS A 111 10.28 2.09 1.71
N GLY A 112 10.98 3.11 1.22
CA GLY A 112 11.74 4.00 2.09
C GLY A 112 12.44 5.09 1.30
N SER A 113 12.38 6.31 1.83
CA SER A 113 13.04 7.45 1.19
C SER A 113 14.42 7.69 1.78
N HIS A 114 15.40 7.92 0.89
CA HIS A 114 16.76 8.32 1.27
C HIS A 114 16.83 9.71 1.93
N ASP A 115 15.85 10.57 1.67
CA ASP A 115 15.80 11.93 2.22
C ASP A 115 14.92 12.06 3.47
N GLY A 116 14.36 10.95 3.96
CA GLY A 116 13.53 10.90 5.15
C GLY A 116 12.11 11.44 4.96
N ARG A 117 11.66 11.66 3.71
CA ARG A 117 10.25 11.95 3.41
C ARG A 117 9.35 10.76 3.74
N GLU A 118 8.06 11.05 3.87
CA GLU A 118 7.03 10.04 3.95
C GLU A 118 7.04 9.16 2.70
N VAL A 119 6.79 7.86 2.88
CA VAL A 119 6.64 6.90 1.79
C VAL A 119 5.35 6.14 2.01
N TYR A 120 4.62 5.91 0.95
CA TYR A 120 3.39 5.14 0.97
C TYR A 120 3.26 4.33 -0.31
N THR A 121 2.45 3.28 -0.23
CA THR A 121 2.03 2.52 -1.39
C THR A 121 0.51 2.41 -1.35
N VAL A 122 -0.13 2.54 -2.52
CA VAL A 122 -1.58 2.61 -2.65
C VAL A 122 -2.00 1.62 -3.71
N THR A 123 -3.04 0.84 -3.43
CA THR A 123 -3.64 -0.08 -4.39
C THR A 123 -4.63 0.68 -5.29
N HIS A 124 -4.96 0.11 -6.43
CA HIS A 124 -6.18 0.49 -7.14
C HIS A 124 -7.43 0.23 -6.27
N ASP A 125 -8.55 0.83 -6.66
CA ASP A 125 -9.82 0.60 -5.98
C ASP A 125 -10.22 -0.88 -6.11
N LEU A 126 -10.50 -1.51 -4.97
CA LEU A 126 -10.98 -2.88 -4.88
C LEU A 126 -12.48 -2.86 -4.57
N THR A 127 -13.19 -3.94 -4.88
CA THR A 127 -14.60 -4.14 -4.49
C THR A 127 -14.70 -5.29 -3.48
N PRO A 128 -14.51 -5.05 -2.17
CA PRO A 128 -14.61 -6.09 -1.16
C PRO A 128 -15.99 -6.76 -1.16
N ALA A 129 -16.03 -8.08 -1.08
CA ALA A 129 -17.28 -8.83 -0.89
C ALA A 129 -17.39 -9.36 0.55
N GLU A 130 -18.55 -9.92 0.89
CA GLU A 130 -18.79 -10.53 2.20
C GLU A 130 -17.69 -11.55 2.56
N ASN A 131 -17.27 -11.55 3.83
CA ASN A 131 -16.28 -12.47 4.39
C ASN A 131 -14.86 -12.37 3.81
N TRP A 132 -14.51 -11.26 3.17
CA TRP A 132 -13.14 -11.05 2.71
C TRP A 132 -12.16 -10.80 3.84
N ILE A 133 -10.90 -11.14 3.57
CA ILE A 133 -9.78 -10.87 4.46
C ILE A 133 -8.68 -10.10 3.73
N MET A 134 -8.02 -9.20 4.44
CA MET A 134 -6.72 -8.66 4.05
C MET A 134 -5.65 -9.40 4.83
N GLN A 135 -4.73 -10.06 4.13
CA GLN A 135 -3.61 -10.78 4.73
C GLN A 135 -2.28 -10.33 4.13
N PHE A 136 -1.32 -9.98 4.99
CA PHE A 136 0.02 -9.63 4.57
C PHE A 136 1.06 -10.02 5.64
N LYS A 137 2.33 -9.96 5.26
CA LYS A 137 3.45 -10.01 6.20
C LYS A 137 4.17 -8.67 6.17
N ILE A 138 4.60 -8.19 7.33
CA ILE A 138 5.33 -6.93 7.47
C ILE A 138 6.50 -7.10 8.42
N ALA A 139 7.63 -6.52 8.08
CA ALA A 139 8.78 -6.30 8.96
C ALA A 139 9.05 -4.80 8.99
N VAL A 140 8.87 -4.18 10.16
CA VAL A 140 9.13 -2.75 10.35
C VAL A 140 10.48 -2.63 11.04
N GLY A 141 11.44 -2.04 10.33
CA GLY A 141 12.83 -2.08 10.76
C GLY A 141 13.41 -3.49 10.73
N CYS A 142 14.69 -3.61 10.47
CA CYS A 142 15.38 -4.91 10.54
C CYS A 142 16.71 -4.85 11.28
N LYS A 143 17.40 -3.71 11.18
CA LYS A 143 18.61 -3.46 11.96
C LYS A 143 18.21 -2.91 13.33
N ASN A 144 18.79 -3.44 14.40
CA ASN A 144 18.60 -3.00 15.78
C ASN A 144 19.15 -1.56 15.96
N SER A 145 18.47 -0.55 15.44
CA SER A 145 18.69 0.82 15.89
C SER A 145 17.53 1.22 16.79
N GLU A 146 17.84 1.42 18.07
CA GLU A 146 16.92 1.86 19.14
C GLU A 146 16.31 3.26 18.87
N LYS A 147 16.61 3.88 17.72
CA LYS A 147 16.18 5.23 17.35
C LYS A 147 14.86 5.31 16.57
N ASN A 148 14.20 4.19 16.25
CA ASN A 148 13.06 4.18 15.33
C ASN A 148 11.68 4.16 16.02
N VAL A 149 11.50 4.91 17.13
CA VAL A 149 10.20 4.92 17.85
C VAL A 149 9.10 5.64 17.03
N GLN A 150 9.48 6.43 16.02
CA GLN A 150 8.54 7.22 15.20
C GLN A 150 8.34 6.71 13.77
N ASN A 151 8.96 5.60 13.36
CA ASN A 151 8.86 5.07 12.00
C ASN A 151 7.81 3.97 11.95
N ASN A 152 6.60 4.28 12.37
CA ASN A 152 5.49 3.34 12.36
C ASN A 152 4.84 3.28 10.98
N VAL A 153 4.40 2.09 10.59
CA VAL A 153 3.70 1.87 9.32
C VAL A 153 2.21 1.80 9.60
N HIS A 154 1.44 2.66 8.94
CA HIS A 154 0.01 2.78 9.10
C HIS A 154 -0.69 2.02 7.96
N VAL A 155 -1.68 1.19 8.30
CA VAL A 155 -2.52 0.51 7.30
C VAL A 155 -3.91 1.13 7.37
N GLN A 156 -4.31 1.75 6.26
CA GLN A 156 -5.52 2.55 6.13
C GLN A 156 -6.27 2.16 4.86
N TYR A 157 -7.54 2.52 4.79
CA TYR A 157 -8.39 2.39 3.62
C TYR A 157 -9.06 3.72 3.30
N SER A 158 -9.51 3.86 2.05
CA SER A 158 -10.32 4.97 1.59
C SER A 158 -11.53 4.42 0.83
N THR A 159 -12.68 5.06 0.99
CA THR A 159 -13.91 4.80 0.22
C THR A 159 -14.27 5.96 -0.72
N ASP A 160 -13.36 6.92 -0.84
CA ASP A 160 -13.51 8.15 -1.62
C ASP A 160 -12.29 8.41 -2.51
N PHE A 161 -11.71 7.33 -3.06
CA PHE A 161 -10.62 7.37 -4.05
C PHE A 161 -9.37 8.11 -3.52
N GLY A 162 -9.04 7.89 -2.25
CA GLY A 162 -7.86 8.44 -1.58
C GLY A 162 -8.01 9.90 -1.14
N VAL A 163 -9.23 10.45 -1.06
CA VAL A 163 -9.48 11.81 -0.54
C VAL A 163 -9.38 11.82 0.99
N SER A 164 -9.98 10.84 1.66
CA SER A 164 -9.88 10.62 3.09
C SER A 164 -9.50 9.19 3.41
N TRP A 165 -8.80 9.01 4.54
CA TRP A 165 -8.23 7.74 4.96
C TRP A 165 -8.65 7.40 6.38
N SER A 166 -9.06 6.16 6.58
CA SER A 166 -9.45 5.60 7.88
C SER A 166 -8.63 4.35 8.20
N TYR A 167 -8.37 4.09 9.48
CA TYR A 167 -7.67 2.87 9.86
C TYR A 167 -8.53 1.63 9.62
N VAL A 168 -7.95 0.57 9.04
CA VAL A 168 -8.62 -0.73 8.86
C VAL A 168 -9.11 -1.29 10.20
N VAL A 169 -8.32 -1.11 11.26
CA VAL A 169 -8.78 -1.29 12.63
C VAL A 169 -8.67 0.05 13.34
N PRO A 170 -9.78 0.69 13.73
CA PRO A 170 -9.71 1.93 14.50
C PRO A 170 -9.16 1.68 15.90
N GLN A 171 -8.60 2.73 16.50
CA GLN A 171 -8.28 2.70 17.92
C GLN A 171 -9.58 2.68 18.72
N CYS A 172 -9.68 1.74 19.65
CA CYS A 172 -10.80 1.65 20.58
C CYS A 172 -10.27 1.61 22.01
N LEU A 173 -10.61 2.63 22.79
CA LEU A 173 -10.20 2.76 24.18
C LEU A 173 -11.37 2.45 25.11
N PRO A 174 -11.12 1.91 26.32
CA PRO A 174 -12.20 1.60 27.28
C PRO A 174 -13.09 2.79 27.64
N ALA A 175 -12.55 4.01 27.54
CA ALA A 175 -13.26 5.25 27.85
C ALA A 175 -14.11 5.77 26.69
N ASP A 176 -14.00 5.20 25.48
CA ASP A 176 -14.77 5.63 24.33
C ASP A 176 -16.17 4.98 24.36
N PRO A 177 -17.26 5.76 24.45
CA PRO A 177 -18.63 5.24 24.44
C PRO A 177 -18.98 4.46 23.17
N LYS A 178 -18.32 4.76 22.04
CA LYS A 178 -18.57 4.10 20.74
C LYS A 178 -17.96 2.70 20.67
N CYS A 179 -17.04 2.38 21.59
CA CYS A 179 -16.30 1.13 21.60
C CYS A 179 -17.07 -0.05 22.19
N SER A 180 -18.28 0.17 22.72
CA SER A 180 -19.06 -0.87 23.42
C SER A 180 -18.24 -1.64 24.47
N GLY A 181 -17.27 -0.97 25.11
CA GLY A 181 -16.34 -1.56 26.08
C GLY A 181 -15.19 -2.39 25.48
N GLY A 182 -15.09 -2.50 24.16
CA GLY A 182 -13.99 -3.16 23.45
C GLY A 182 -12.68 -2.35 23.50
N VAL A 183 -11.56 -3.05 23.39
CA VAL A 183 -10.23 -2.45 23.30
C VAL A 183 -9.53 -2.95 22.05
N SER A 184 -9.11 -2.03 21.19
CA SER A 184 -8.28 -2.35 20.03
C SER A 184 -7.20 -1.29 19.84
N GLN A 185 -6.02 -1.76 19.43
CA GLN A 185 -4.99 -0.88 18.91
C GLN A 185 -5.29 -0.59 17.43
N PRO A 186 -4.95 0.63 16.94
CA PRO A 186 -5.14 0.95 15.55
C PRO A 186 -4.24 0.05 14.68
N SER A 187 -4.58 -0.10 13.39
CA SER A 187 -3.80 -0.85 12.40
C SER A 187 -2.47 -0.15 12.07
N VAL A 188 -1.57 -0.11 13.06
CA VAL A 188 -0.27 0.56 13.07
C VAL A 188 0.81 -0.44 13.52
N PHE A 189 1.90 -0.50 12.77
CA PHE A 189 2.99 -1.44 12.99
C PHE A 189 4.25 -0.71 13.43
N PHE A 190 4.80 -1.17 14.54
CA PHE A 190 6.02 -0.64 15.14
C PHE A 190 7.21 -1.52 14.83
N ALA A 191 8.40 -0.96 15.01
CA ALA A 191 9.63 -1.69 14.80
C ALA A 191 9.67 -2.98 15.64
N THR A 192 9.88 -4.12 14.99
CA THR A 192 9.92 -5.44 15.64
C THR A 192 11.04 -6.29 15.06
N LYS A 193 11.51 -7.28 15.83
CA LYS A 193 12.45 -8.27 15.31
C LYS A 193 11.71 -9.27 14.43
N GLY A 194 12.14 -9.39 13.18
CA GLY A 194 11.60 -10.36 12.22
C GLY A 194 10.24 -10.00 11.63
N TRP A 195 9.72 -10.91 10.82
CA TRP A 195 8.47 -10.75 10.09
C TRP A 195 7.26 -11.07 10.96
N LYS A 196 6.19 -10.28 10.79
CA LYS A 196 4.89 -10.52 11.42
C LYS A 196 3.81 -10.72 10.36
N ARG A 197 3.04 -11.80 10.47
CA ARG A 197 1.83 -12.03 9.67
C ARG A 197 0.63 -11.35 10.32
N VAL A 198 -0.16 -10.68 9.50
CA VAL A 198 -1.37 -9.96 9.91
C VAL A 198 -2.53 -10.42 9.05
N ILE A 199 -3.71 -10.54 9.65
CA ILE A 199 -4.95 -10.88 8.98
C ILE A 199 -6.05 -9.97 9.54
N TYR A 200 -6.73 -9.24 8.67
CA TYR A 200 -7.89 -8.43 9.01
C TYR A 200 -9.13 -8.96 8.29
N PRO A 201 -10.20 -9.33 9.00
CA PRO A 201 -11.51 -9.48 8.36
C PRO A 201 -11.99 -8.11 7.92
N LEU A 202 -12.38 -7.97 6.66
CA LEU A 202 -12.89 -6.72 6.12
C LEU A 202 -14.38 -6.64 6.50
N SER A 203 -14.74 -5.64 7.31
CA SER A 203 -16.11 -5.49 7.82
C SER A 203 -17.09 -5.03 6.74
N ASP A 204 -18.37 -5.32 6.92
CA ASP A 204 -19.46 -4.86 6.04
C ASP A 204 -19.51 -3.32 5.87
N ASN A 205 -18.94 -2.55 6.79
CA ASN A 205 -18.84 -1.08 6.67
C ASN A 205 -17.94 -0.62 5.50
N LEU A 206 -17.19 -1.54 4.88
CA LEU A 206 -16.39 -1.31 3.67
C LEU A 206 -17.18 -1.64 2.39
N ILE A 207 -18.34 -2.28 2.54
CA ILE A 207 -19.29 -2.58 1.47
C ILE A 207 -20.21 -1.36 1.40
N GLY A 208 -19.82 -0.40 0.56
CA GLY A 208 -20.60 0.81 0.29
C GLY A 208 -21.91 0.53 -0.43
#